data_AF-A0A7D3VY83-F1
#
_entry.id   AF-A0A7D3VY83-F1
#
_cell.length_a   1.000
_cell.length_b   1.000
_cell.length_c   1.000
_cell.angle_alpha   90.00
_cell.angle_beta   90.00
_cell.angle_gamma   90.00
#
_symmetry.space_group_name_H-M   'P 1'
#
loop_
_entity.id
_entity.type
_entity.pdbx_description
1 polymer ?
#
loop_
_entity_poly.entity_id
_entity_poly.type
_entity_poly.pdbx_seq_one_letter_code
_entity_poly.pdbx_strand_id
1 'polypeptide(L)'
;MQPLLELRNKLDVRNDEGRRDDKHLRDWRKMNGSIQLFNDQVVHGPYTQESRANWLRELLNAQTWVRKNGPDSVRNIELITISELHEIRRIWVFEKHEVEDLLPKIYEKETGDEFPGGPLDEQLALAGDEIELLREVCDDDELHFSTARELLAVERRFRTMTRRAGLFEELEKTIRRGYYENKEDAERSALRLQREKAAPELPFFNEEIKNAAT
;
A
#
# COMPACT_ATOMS: atom_id res chain seq x y z
N MET A 1 -25.06 12.97 -15.09
CA MET A 1 -23.78 12.48 -15.64
C MET A 1 -22.55 13.23 -15.12
N GLN A 2 -22.67 14.51 -14.73
CA GLN A 2 -21.52 15.32 -14.28
C GLN A 2 -20.64 14.66 -13.19
N PRO A 3 -21.17 14.08 -12.09
CA PRO A 3 -20.30 13.47 -11.07
C PRO A 3 -19.46 12.29 -11.60
N LEU A 4 -20.00 11.50 -12.53
CA LEU A 4 -19.28 10.38 -13.14
C LEU A 4 -18.15 10.88 -14.06
N LEU A 5 -18.40 11.99 -14.77
CA LEU A 5 -17.39 12.65 -15.59
C LEU A 5 -16.29 13.27 -14.72
N GLU A 6 -16.65 13.92 -13.62
CA GLU A 6 -15.71 14.47 -12.64
C GLU A 6 -14.84 13.36 -12.03
N LEU A 7 -15.44 12.25 -11.59
CA LEU A 7 -14.72 11.07 -11.09
C LEU A 7 -13.74 10.54 -12.14
N ARG A 8 -14.18 10.37 -13.39
CA ARG A 8 -13.33 9.95 -14.51
C ARG A 8 -12.14 10.90 -14.70
N ASN A 9 -12.39 12.21 -14.69
CA ASN A 9 -11.36 13.22 -14.88
C ASN A 9 -10.35 13.21 -13.73
N LYS A 10 -10.80 13.03 -12.49
CA LYS A 10 -9.90 12.90 -11.32
C LYS A 10 -8.98 11.68 -11.45
N LEU A 11 -9.47 10.56 -11.99
CA LEU A 11 -8.66 9.35 -12.20
C LEU A 11 -7.58 9.52 -13.29
N ASP A 12 -7.80 10.43 -14.25
CA ASP A 12 -6.86 10.70 -15.34
C ASP A 12 -5.87 11.83 -14.97
N VAL A 13 -5.06 11.58 -13.95
CA VAL A 13 -4.06 12.53 -13.45
C VAL A 13 -2.95 12.75 -14.49
N ARG A 14 -2.91 13.96 -15.05
CA ARG A 14 -1.93 14.37 -16.07
C ARG A 14 -1.22 15.67 -15.70
N ASN A 15 0.01 15.81 -16.16
CA ASN A 15 0.76 17.07 -16.11
C ASN A 15 0.39 18.00 -17.29
N ASP A 16 1.00 19.19 -17.35
CA ASP A 16 0.77 20.20 -18.39
C ASP A 16 1.10 19.70 -19.82
N GLU A 17 1.94 18.68 -19.95
CA GLU A 17 2.28 18.03 -21.23
C GLU A 17 1.32 16.89 -21.61
N GLY A 18 0.28 16.65 -20.81
CA GLY A 18 -0.68 15.56 -21.00
C GLY A 18 -0.14 14.17 -20.64
N ARG A 19 1.00 14.07 -19.98
CA ARG A 19 1.60 12.81 -19.51
C ARG A 19 1.05 12.44 -18.15
N ARG A 20 0.95 11.15 -17.86
CA ARG A 20 0.47 10.62 -16.58
C ARG A 20 1.37 11.08 -15.43
N ASP A 21 0.77 11.64 -14.38
CA ASP A 21 1.50 12.20 -13.23
C ASP A 21 0.87 11.86 -11.88
N ASP A 22 0.59 10.57 -11.68
CA ASP A 22 -0.03 10.06 -10.45
C ASP A 22 0.99 9.56 -9.41
N LYS A 23 2.27 9.94 -9.54
CA LYS A 23 3.35 9.49 -8.64
C LYS A 23 3.09 9.91 -7.19
N HIS A 24 2.54 11.10 -6.97
CA HIS A 24 2.21 11.63 -5.64
C HIS A 24 1.12 10.84 -4.91
N LEU A 25 0.34 10.04 -5.63
CA LEU A 25 -0.70 9.17 -5.07
C LEU A 25 -0.17 7.76 -4.73
N ARG A 26 1.10 7.47 -5.05
CA ARG A 26 1.65 6.12 -5.01
C ARG A 26 2.78 6.00 -4.02
N ASP A 27 2.88 4.81 -3.43
CA ASP A 27 4.06 4.43 -2.67
C ASP A 27 5.26 4.36 -3.61
N TRP A 28 6.40 4.90 -3.21
CA TRP A 28 7.63 4.86 -3.99
C TRP A 28 8.24 3.44 -4.02
N ARG A 29 7.80 2.54 -3.11
CA ARG A 29 8.15 1.11 -3.07
C ARG A 29 7.22 0.26 -3.91
N LYS A 30 7.72 -0.89 -4.36
CA LYS A 30 6.86 -1.98 -4.88
C LYS A 30 6.12 -2.66 -3.74
N MET A 31 5.13 -3.50 -4.08
CA MET A 31 4.35 -4.24 -3.08
C MET A 31 5.21 -5.11 -2.14
N ASN A 32 6.37 -5.57 -2.59
CA ASN A 32 7.32 -6.33 -1.78
C ASN A 32 8.38 -5.46 -1.08
N GLY A 33 8.25 -4.12 -1.11
CA GLY A 33 9.19 -3.16 -0.53
C GLY A 33 10.40 -2.83 -1.37
N SER A 34 10.60 -3.50 -2.51
CA SER A 34 11.75 -3.24 -3.37
C SER A 34 11.64 -1.88 -4.07
N ILE A 35 12.79 -1.27 -4.34
CA ILE A 35 12.92 -0.04 -5.11
C ILE A 35 13.35 -0.41 -6.52
N GLN A 36 12.51 -0.06 -7.49
CA GLN A 36 12.82 -0.27 -8.89
C GLN A 36 13.18 1.06 -9.54
N LEU A 37 14.29 1.07 -10.27
CA LEU A 37 14.75 2.22 -11.02
C LEU A 37 14.49 2.03 -12.52
N PHE A 38 14.18 3.12 -13.21
CA PHE A 38 14.14 3.20 -14.67
C PHE A 38 14.68 4.57 -15.07
N ASN A 39 15.71 4.61 -15.93
CA ASN A 39 16.45 5.83 -16.25
C ASN A 39 16.86 6.62 -14.98
N ASP A 40 17.42 5.91 -14.01
CA ASP A 40 17.84 6.44 -12.70
C ASP A 40 16.72 7.10 -11.87
N GLN A 41 15.45 6.90 -12.22
CA GLN A 41 14.29 7.40 -11.47
C GLN A 41 13.50 6.27 -10.82
N VAL A 42 12.98 6.52 -9.61
CA VAL A 42 12.13 5.57 -8.89
C VAL A 42 10.80 5.34 -9.61
N VAL A 43 10.55 4.08 -9.95
CA VAL A 43 9.26 3.62 -10.46
C VAL A 43 8.34 3.32 -9.29
N HIS A 44 7.36 4.20 -9.06
CA HIS A 44 6.42 4.09 -7.95
C HIS A 44 5.54 2.83 -8.09
N GLY A 45 5.11 2.27 -6.97
CA GLY A 45 4.31 1.06 -6.89
C GLY A 45 2.81 1.32 -6.75
N PRO A 46 2.14 0.65 -5.79
CA PRO A 46 0.69 0.76 -5.63
C PRO A 46 0.29 2.14 -5.12
N TYR A 47 -1.01 2.46 -5.20
CA TYR A 47 -1.56 3.64 -4.51
C TYR A 47 -1.25 3.60 -3.01
N THR A 48 -1.18 4.75 -2.35
CA THR A 48 -1.12 4.81 -0.88
C THR A 48 -2.47 4.41 -0.27
N GLN A 49 -2.51 4.08 1.03
CA GLN A 49 -3.75 3.83 1.75
C GLN A 49 -4.71 5.02 1.63
N GLU A 50 -4.19 6.24 1.85
CA GLU A 50 -4.95 7.47 1.71
C GLU A 50 -5.56 7.61 0.31
N SER A 51 -4.77 7.39 -0.74
CA SER A 51 -5.25 7.47 -2.12
C SER A 51 -6.34 6.44 -2.41
N ARG A 52 -6.19 5.19 -1.93
CA ARG A 52 -7.24 4.15 -2.06
C ARG A 52 -8.52 4.56 -1.34
N ALA A 53 -8.41 5.07 -0.11
CA ALA A 53 -9.54 5.55 0.67
C ALA A 53 -10.26 6.72 -0.02
N ASN A 54 -9.50 7.68 -0.57
CA ASN A 54 -10.06 8.81 -1.32
C ASN A 54 -10.78 8.35 -2.60
N TRP A 55 -10.20 7.41 -3.35
CA TRP A 55 -10.88 6.87 -4.53
C TRP A 55 -12.19 6.16 -4.19
N LEU A 56 -12.20 5.39 -3.10
CA LEU A 56 -13.43 4.74 -2.63
C LEU A 56 -14.49 5.78 -2.23
N ARG A 57 -14.09 6.85 -1.52
CA ARG A 57 -14.99 7.95 -1.14
C ARG A 57 -15.61 8.59 -2.37
N GLU A 58 -14.79 9.02 -3.32
CA GLU A 58 -15.22 9.68 -4.55
C GLU A 58 -16.17 8.79 -5.37
N LEU A 59 -15.88 7.49 -5.45
CA LEU A 59 -16.73 6.53 -6.15
C LEU A 59 -18.09 6.35 -5.48
N LEU A 60 -18.11 6.13 -4.17
CA LEU A 60 -19.36 5.96 -3.41
C LEU A 60 -20.18 7.23 -3.41
N ASN A 61 -19.54 8.39 -3.24
CA ASN A 61 -20.18 9.69 -3.30
C ASN A 61 -20.85 9.92 -4.67
N ALA A 62 -20.14 9.65 -5.77
CA ALA A 62 -20.68 9.78 -7.11
C ALA A 62 -21.87 8.82 -7.34
N GLN A 63 -21.78 7.58 -6.87
CA GLN A 63 -22.89 6.62 -6.90
C GLN A 63 -24.11 7.15 -6.13
N THR A 64 -23.94 7.49 -4.85
CA THR A 64 -25.00 8.01 -3.97
C THR A 64 -25.65 9.26 -4.57
N TRP A 65 -24.85 10.19 -5.09
CA TRP A 65 -25.35 11.40 -5.70
C TRP A 65 -26.23 11.11 -6.92
N VAL A 66 -25.79 10.21 -7.82
CA VAL A 66 -26.56 9.84 -9.03
C VAL A 66 -27.84 9.12 -8.66
N ARG A 67 -27.82 8.22 -7.67
CA ARG A 67 -29.05 7.56 -7.18
C ARG A 67 -30.07 8.57 -6.65
N LYS A 68 -29.61 9.62 -5.95
CA LYS A 68 -30.46 10.64 -5.34
C LYS A 68 -30.98 11.69 -6.34
N ASN A 69 -30.14 12.15 -7.26
CA ASN A 69 -30.42 13.33 -8.10
C ASN A 69 -30.56 13.01 -9.60
N GLY A 70 -30.21 11.79 -10.02
CA GLY A 70 -30.29 11.37 -11.42
C GLY A 70 -31.71 11.05 -11.88
N PRO A 71 -31.92 10.91 -13.21
CA PRO A 71 -33.19 10.46 -13.77
C PRO A 71 -33.54 9.04 -13.33
N ASP A 72 -34.82 8.67 -13.40
CA ASP A 72 -35.33 7.36 -12.96
C ASP A 72 -34.56 6.18 -13.58
N SER A 73 -34.10 6.31 -14.82
CA SER A 73 -33.34 5.30 -15.55
C SER A 73 -32.01 4.90 -14.90
N VAL A 74 -31.44 5.73 -14.03
CA VAL A 74 -30.13 5.48 -13.38
C VAL A 74 -30.22 5.46 -11.86
N ARG A 75 -31.42 5.49 -11.27
CA ARG A 75 -31.60 5.47 -9.81
C ARG A 75 -31.03 4.23 -9.14
N ASN A 76 -30.92 3.13 -9.88
CA ASN A 76 -30.37 1.86 -9.39
C ASN A 76 -28.94 1.61 -9.90
N ILE A 77 -28.21 2.64 -10.34
CA ILE A 77 -26.84 2.48 -10.80
C ILE A 77 -25.97 1.87 -9.69
N GLU A 78 -25.12 0.94 -10.05
CA GLU A 78 -24.15 0.31 -9.16
C GLU A 78 -22.78 0.44 -9.84
N LEU A 79 -21.98 1.41 -9.38
CA LEU A 79 -20.60 1.61 -9.81
C LEU A 79 -19.65 0.61 -9.13
N ILE A 80 -20.03 0.17 -7.93
CA ILE A 80 -19.37 -0.89 -7.18
C ILE A 80 -20.41 -1.69 -6.42
N THR A 81 -20.27 -3.01 -6.47
CA THR A 81 -21.14 -3.95 -5.77
C THR A 81 -20.74 -4.14 -4.32
N ILE A 82 -21.68 -4.60 -3.49
CA ILE A 82 -21.37 -5.00 -2.11
C ILE A 82 -20.31 -6.10 -2.05
N SER A 83 -20.35 -7.07 -2.98
CA SER A 83 -19.35 -8.13 -3.06
C SER A 83 -17.94 -7.61 -3.36
N GLU A 84 -17.82 -6.63 -4.25
CA GLU A 84 -16.54 -5.97 -4.53
C GLU A 84 -16.05 -5.16 -3.33
N LEU A 85 -16.94 -4.49 -2.59
CA LEU A 85 -16.56 -3.80 -1.36
C LEU A 85 -16.03 -4.76 -0.28
N HIS A 86 -16.65 -5.94 -0.13
CA HIS A 86 -16.12 -6.98 0.75
C HIS A 86 -14.71 -7.44 0.33
N GLU A 87 -14.47 -7.58 -0.96
CA GLU A 87 -13.15 -7.97 -1.47
C GLU A 87 -12.11 -6.85 -1.28
N ILE A 88 -12.48 -5.58 -1.49
CA ILE A 88 -11.61 -4.43 -1.17
C ILE A 88 -11.25 -4.44 0.31
N ARG A 89 -12.24 -4.62 1.19
CA ARG A 89 -12.03 -4.68 2.65
C ARG A 89 -11.06 -5.81 3.01
N ARG A 90 -11.24 -7.00 2.42
CA ARG A 90 -10.35 -8.16 2.60
C ARG A 90 -8.92 -7.83 2.17
N ILE A 91 -8.73 -7.26 0.98
CA ILE A 91 -7.40 -6.92 0.48
C ILE A 91 -6.72 -5.90 1.40
N TRP A 92 -7.43 -4.85 1.81
CA TRP A 92 -6.86 -3.80 2.66
C TRP A 92 -6.41 -4.36 4.01
N VAL A 93 -7.27 -5.12 4.68
CA VAL A 93 -6.96 -5.63 6.02
C VAL A 93 -5.94 -6.77 5.97
N PHE A 94 -6.14 -7.79 5.14
CA PHE A 94 -5.33 -9.01 5.18
C PHE A 94 -4.06 -8.95 4.34
N GLU A 95 -4.07 -8.22 3.22
CA GLU A 95 -2.91 -8.16 2.30
C GLU A 95 -2.12 -6.86 2.42
N LYS A 96 -2.78 -5.75 2.80
CA LYS A 96 -2.13 -4.44 3.01
C LYS A 96 -1.89 -4.10 4.48
N HIS A 97 -2.34 -4.95 5.40
CA HIS A 97 -2.20 -4.76 6.84
C HIS A 97 -2.79 -3.43 7.33
N GLU A 98 -3.86 -2.96 6.69
CA GLU A 98 -4.65 -1.78 7.06
C GLU A 98 -5.69 -2.14 8.13
N VAL A 99 -5.19 -2.48 9.31
CA VAL A 99 -5.99 -3.02 10.42
C VAL A 99 -6.96 -2.01 11.05
N GLU A 100 -6.94 -0.75 10.61
CA GLU A 100 -7.94 0.28 10.96
C GLU A 100 -9.32 0.00 10.36
N ASP A 101 -9.37 -0.85 9.33
CA ASP A 101 -10.59 -1.26 8.64
C ASP A 101 -11.46 -0.06 8.24
N LEU A 102 -10.90 0.84 7.42
CA LEU A 102 -11.53 2.12 7.07
C LEU A 102 -12.78 1.96 6.18
N LEU A 103 -12.94 0.84 5.48
CA LEU A 103 -13.97 0.69 4.46
C LEU A 103 -15.40 0.82 5.01
N PRO A 104 -15.80 0.14 6.11
CA PRO A 104 -17.13 0.33 6.70
C PRO A 104 -17.44 1.79 7.03
N LYS A 105 -16.48 2.50 7.63
CA LYS A 105 -16.63 3.93 7.99
C LYS A 105 -16.78 4.82 6.75
N ILE A 106 -16.00 4.54 5.70
CA ILE A 106 -16.11 5.26 4.42
C ILE A 106 -17.49 5.00 3.79
N TYR A 107 -17.95 3.75 3.79
CA TYR A 107 -19.24 3.37 3.23
C TYR A 107 -20.39 4.09 3.93
N GLU A 108 -20.43 4.04 5.26
CA GLU A 108 -21.47 4.69 6.06
C GLU A 108 -21.49 6.20 5.82
N LYS A 109 -20.31 6.84 5.81
CA LYS A 109 -20.21 8.29 5.59
C LYS A 109 -20.72 8.73 4.21
N GLU A 110 -20.38 7.98 3.16
CA GLU A 110 -20.67 8.41 1.78
C GLU A 110 -22.01 7.91 1.23
N THR A 111 -22.59 6.85 1.83
CA THR A 111 -23.89 6.32 1.44
C THR A 111 -25.01 6.70 2.42
N GLY A 112 -24.68 6.90 3.70
CA GLY A 112 -25.65 7.07 4.78
C GLY A 112 -26.21 5.74 5.32
N ASP A 113 -25.83 4.61 4.73
CA ASP A 113 -26.26 3.27 5.13
C ASP A 113 -25.13 2.53 5.85
N GLU A 114 -25.44 1.71 6.85
CA GLU A 114 -24.45 0.86 7.50
C GLU A 114 -23.86 -0.15 6.49
N PHE A 115 -22.55 -0.36 6.56
CA PHE A 115 -21.90 -1.34 5.68
C PHE A 115 -22.42 -2.75 5.97
N PRO A 116 -22.97 -3.48 4.99
CA PRO A 116 -23.57 -4.79 5.20
C PRO A 116 -22.49 -5.87 5.33
N GLY A 117 -21.77 -5.85 6.44
CA GLY A 117 -20.68 -6.77 6.77
C GLY A 117 -20.52 -6.97 8.26
N GLY A 118 -20.32 -8.22 8.66
CA GLY A 118 -19.98 -8.55 10.04
C GLY A 118 -18.58 -8.04 10.44
N PRO A 119 -18.21 -8.19 11.72
CA PRO A 119 -16.84 -7.97 12.15
C PRO A 119 -15.90 -8.86 11.33
N LEU A 120 -14.77 -8.29 10.89
CA LEU A 120 -13.65 -9.11 10.45
C LEU A 120 -13.13 -9.93 11.62
N ASP A 121 -12.29 -10.92 11.34
CA ASP A 121 -11.62 -11.71 12.37
C ASP A 121 -11.03 -10.78 13.46
N GLU A 122 -11.62 -10.82 14.64
CA GLU A 122 -11.33 -9.95 15.79
C GLU A 122 -9.85 -10.06 16.20
N GLN A 123 -9.19 -11.13 15.78
CA GLN A 123 -7.77 -11.41 16.03
C GLN A 123 -6.82 -10.46 15.32
N LEU A 124 -7.25 -9.77 14.25
CA LEU A 124 -6.39 -8.89 13.44
C LEU A 124 -6.67 -7.40 13.63
N ALA A 125 -7.86 -7.02 14.10
CA ALA A 125 -8.24 -5.63 14.24
C ALA A 125 -7.46 -4.97 15.39
N LEU A 126 -6.82 -3.82 15.11
CA LEU A 126 -6.37 -2.90 16.15
C LEU A 126 -7.51 -1.92 16.44
N ALA A 127 -7.77 -1.66 17.72
CA ALA A 127 -8.74 -0.63 18.09
C ALA A 127 -8.21 0.76 17.68
N GLY A 128 -9.11 1.72 17.48
CA GLY A 128 -8.73 3.05 16.98
C GLY A 128 -7.80 3.80 17.93
N ASP A 129 -7.95 3.62 19.23
CA ASP A 129 -7.04 4.16 20.25
C ASP A 129 -5.65 3.52 20.20
N GLU A 130 -5.55 2.22 19.92
CA GLU A 130 -4.27 1.54 19.71
C GLU A 130 -3.52 2.08 18.47
N ILE A 131 -4.24 2.40 17.39
CA ILE A 131 -3.66 2.98 16.17
C ILE A 131 -3.19 4.41 16.40
N GLU A 132 -3.98 5.19 17.12
CA GLU A 132 -3.67 6.59 17.38
C GLU A 132 -2.44 6.69 18.28
N LEU A 133 -2.33 5.81 19.29
CA LEU A 133 -1.13 5.67 20.10
C LEU A 133 0.09 5.23 19.27
N LEU A 134 -0.09 4.28 18.34
CA LEU A 134 0.99 3.84 17.46
C LEU A 134 1.51 4.99 16.59
N ARG A 135 0.61 5.84 16.09
CA ARG A 135 0.97 7.02 15.30
C ARG A 135 1.72 8.04 16.13
N GLU A 136 1.28 8.30 17.36
CA GLU A 136 1.96 9.18 18.32
C GLU A 136 3.39 8.71 18.59
N VAL A 137 3.59 7.42 18.87
CA VAL A 137 4.92 6.83 19.13
C VAL A 137 5.85 6.87 17.91
N CYS A 138 5.30 6.94 16.71
CA CYS A 138 6.06 7.07 15.47
C CYS A 138 6.35 8.52 15.06
N ASP A 139 6.01 9.53 15.87
CA ASP A 139 6.30 10.95 15.62
C ASP A 139 5.86 11.43 14.22
N ASP A 140 4.68 10.99 13.76
CA ASP A 140 4.14 11.27 12.41
C ASP A 140 5.01 10.77 11.23
N ASP A 141 6.00 9.90 11.48
CA ASP A 141 6.70 9.17 10.42
C ASP A 141 5.80 8.07 9.85
N GLU A 142 5.16 8.35 8.72
CA GLU A 142 4.28 7.41 8.01
C GLU A 142 4.97 6.10 7.60
N LEU A 143 6.27 6.13 7.31
CA LEU A 143 7.01 4.93 6.95
C LEU A 143 7.24 4.06 8.18
N HIS A 144 7.64 4.66 9.29
CA HIS A 144 7.81 3.97 10.56
C HIS A 144 6.46 3.43 11.08
N PHE A 145 5.42 4.27 11.05
CA PHE A 145 4.06 3.89 11.43
C PHE A 145 3.55 2.70 10.62
N SER A 146 3.63 2.77 9.29
CA SER A 146 3.17 1.67 8.42
C SER A 146 3.96 0.37 8.65
N THR A 147 5.26 0.46 8.91
CA THR A 147 6.12 -0.69 9.20
C THR A 147 5.80 -1.30 10.56
N ALA A 148 5.67 -0.48 11.61
CA ALA A 148 5.32 -0.94 12.94
C ALA A 148 3.92 -1.58 12.97
N ARG A 149 2.95 -1.00 12.26
CA ARG A 149 1.61 -1.55 12.07
C ARG A 149 1.65 -2.92 11.39
N GLU A 150 2.42 -3.06 10.32
CA GLU A 150 2.60 -4.34 9.62
C GLU A 150 3.23 -5.40 10.53
N LEU A 151 4.26 -5.04 11.32
CA LEU A 151 4.87 -5.94 12.29
C LEU A 151 3.89 -6.43 13.35
N LEU A 152 3.06 -5.54 13.91
CA LEU A 152 2.02 -5.89 14.87
C LEU A 152 0.97 -6.83 14.25
N ALA A 153 0.56 -6.57 13.01
CA ALA A 153 -0.39 -7.42 12.29
C ALA A 153 0.19 -8.83 12.05
N VAL A 154 1.48 -8.92 11.67
CA VAL A 154 2.19 -10.20 11.55
C VAL A 154 2.22 -10.94 12.89
N GLU A 155 2.65 -10.29 13.97
CA GLU A 155 2.69 -10.89 15.32
C GLU A 155 1.32 -11.44 15.74
N ARG A 156 0.26 -10.63 15.62
CA ARG A 156 -1.11 -11.02 15.97
C ARG A 156 -1.59 -12.24 15.18
N ARG A 157 -1.32 -12.29 13.86
CA ARG A 157 -1.67 -13.43 13.02
C ARG A 157 -1.03 -14.74 13.50
N PHE A 158 0.21 -14.69 13.98
CA PHE A 158 0.92 -15.88 14.48
C PHE A 158 0.61 -16.21 15.95
N ARG A 159 -0.03 -15.30 16.70
CA ARG A 159 -0.36 -15.50 18.12
C ARG A 159 -1.33 -16.67 18.34
N THR A 160 -2.24 -16.90 17.41
CA THR A 160 -3.27 -17.96 17.51
C THR A 160 -2.83 -19.29 16.89
N MET A 161 -1.66 -19.34 16.26
CA MET A 161 -1.13 -20.55 15.64
C MET A 161 -0.44 -21.45 16.67
N THR A 162 -0.80 -22.74 16.68
CA THR A 162 -0.15 -23.77 17.52
C THR A 162 1.35 -23.90 17.26
N ARG A 163 1.81 -23.56 16.05
CA ARG A 163 3.23 -23.53 15.66
C ARG A 163 3.52 -22.21 14.96
N ARG A 164 4.50 -21.46 15.46
CA ARG A 164 4.92 -20.15 14.92
C ARG A 164 6.01 -20.26 13.84
N ALA A 165 6.05 -21.37 13.11
CA ALA A 165 7.01 -21.57 12.02
C ALA A 165 6.73 -20.54 10.91
N GLY A 166 7.78 -19.85 10.43
CA GLY A 166 7.66 -18.78 9.44
C GLY A 166 7.45 -17.37 10.01
N LEU A 167 7.23 -17.21 11.31
CA LEU A 167 7.06 -15.87 11.92
C LEU A 167 8.27 -14.97 11.66
N PHE A 168 9.48 -15.45 11.97
CA PHE A 168 10.69 -14.65 11.80
C PHE A 168 10.96 -14.29 10.34
N GLU A 169 10.61 -15.18 9.41
CA GLU A 169 10.72 -14.91 7.97
C GLU A 169 9.76 -13.79 7.53
N GLU A 170 8.53 -13.78 8.04
CA GLU A 170 7.56 -12.71 7.76
C GLU A 170 7.96 -11.39 8.43
N LEU A 171 8.43 -11.41 9.68
CA LEU A 171 8.96 -10.21 10.35
C LEU A 171 10.15 -9.62 9.60
N GLU A 172 11.09 -10.46 9.16
CA GLU A 172 12.24 -10.02 8.36
C GLU A 172 11.80 -9.39 7.04
N LYS A 173 10.81 -9.98 6.35
CA LYS A 173 10.25 -9.39 5.13
C LYS A 173 9.65 -8.02 5.39
N THR A 174 8.90 -7.84 6.47
CA THR A 174 8.32 -6.54 6.84
C THR A 174 9.40 -5.51 7.14
N ILE A 175 10.43 -5.86 7.92
CA ILE A 175 11.56 -4.95 8.19
C ILE A 175 12.25 -4.56 6.88
N ARG A 176 12.54 -5.52 5.98
CA ARG A 176 13.15 -5.25 4.67
C ARG A 176 12.30 -4.32 3.78
N ARG A 177 10.98 -4.24 3.98
CA ARG A 177 10.09 -3.30 3.28
C ARG A 177 10.14 -1.88 3.86
N GLY A 178 10.41 -1.78 5.15
CA GLY A 178 10.25 -0.57 5.95
C GLY A 178 11.52 0.07 6.49
N TYR A 179 12.69 -0.55 6.32
CA TYR A 179 13.93 -0.12 6.99
C TYR A 179 14.54 1.20 6.51
N TYR A 180 13.99 1.82 5.47
CA TYR A 180 14.50 3.10 4.96
C TYR A 180 14.13 4.24 5.91
N GLU A 181 14.92 5.30 5.92
CA GLU A 181 14.54 6.52 6.65
C GLU A 181 13.46 7.31 5.91
N ASN A 182 13.54 7.34 4.59
CA ASN A 182 12.64 8.08 3.70
C ASN A 182 12.85 7.63 2.26
N LYS A 183 12.14 8.27 1.33
CA LYS A 183 12.25 8.01 -0.12
C LYS A 183 13.66 8.27 -0.64
N GLU A 184 14.29 9.36 -0.22
CA GLU A 184 15.62 9.75 -0.68
C GLU A 184 16.66 8.72 -0.26
N ASP A 185 16.55 8.18 0.96
CA ASP A 185 17.40 7.10 1.43
C ASP A 185 17.23 5.82 0.63
N ALA A 186 15.98 5.43 0.35
CA ALA A 186 15.68 4.27 -0.45
C ALA A 186 16.21 4.39 -1.90
N GLU A 187 16.09 5.58 -2.49
CA GLU A 187 16.61 5.88 -3.82
C GLU A 187 18.14 5.80 -3.86
N ARG A 188 18.84 6.40 -2.88
CA ARG A 188 20.31 6.30 -2.77
C ARG A 188 20.75 4.85 -2.63
N SER A 189 20.07 4.07 -1.79
CA SER A 189 20.35 2.65 -1.59
C SER A 189 20.20 1.86 -2.89
N ALA A 190 19.11 2.11 -3.63
CA ALA A 190 18.84 1.45 -4.91
C ALA A 190 19.89 1.79 -5.99
N LEU A 191 20.26 3.08 -6.12
CA LEU A 191 21.28 3.54 -7.06
C LEU A 191 22.64 2.93 -6.74
N ARG A 192 23.00 2.83 -5.45
CA ARG A 192 24.24 2.17 -5.02
C ARG A 192 24.26 0.71 -5.44
N LEU A 193 23.19 -0.05 -5.17
CA LEU A 193 23.09 -1.47 -5.55
C LEU A 193 23.12 -1.66 -7.07
N GLN A 194 22.52 -0.75 -7.85
CA GLN A 194 22.58 -0.79 -9.31
C GLN A 194 24.01 -0.57 -9.82
N ARG A 195 24.75 0.38 -9.24
CA ARG A 195 26.16 0.64 -9.57
C ARG A 195 27.06 -0.54 -9.20
N GLU A 196 26.86 -1.14 -8.03
CA GLU A 196 27.60 -2.33 -7.59
C GLU A 196 27.40 -3.51 -8.54
N LYS A 197 26.17 -3.73 -9.04
CA LYS A 197 25.87 -4.75 -10.05
C LYS A 197 26.45 -4.46 -11.43
N ALA A 198 26.62 -3.18 -11.77
CA ALA A 198 27.20 -2.76 -13.04
C ALA A 198 28.73 -2.69 -13.01
N ALA A 199 29.35 -2.75 -11.82
CA ALA A 199 30.79 -2.78 -11.67
C ALA A 199 31.34 -4.09 -12.25
N PRO A 200 32.40 -4.05 -13.09
CA PRO A 200 33.03 -5.26 -13.60
C PRO A 200 33.57 -6.10 -12.43
N GLU A 201 33.42 -7.43 -12.52
CA GLU A 201 34.08 -8.34 -11.58
C GLU A 201 35.58 -8.02 -11.57
N LEU A 202 36.10 -7.64 -10.39
CA LEU A 202 37.53 -7.44 -10.22
C LEU A 202 38.21 -8.77 -10.55
N PRO A 203 39.23 -8.81 -11.42
CA PRO A 203 39.95 -10.03 -11.69
C PRO A 203 40.52 -10.56 -10.38
N PHE A 204 39.98 -11.69 -9.91
CA PHE A 204 40.55 -12.41 -8.78
C PHE A 204 42.01 -12.72 -9.14
N PHE A 205 42.95 -12.28 -8.29
CA PHE A 205 44.35 -12.71 -8.34
C PHE A 205 44.41 -14.22 -8.15
N ASN A 206 44.29 -14.96 -9.24
CA ASN A 206 44.42 -16.41 -9.30
C ASN A 206 45.63 -16.85 -10.14
N GLU A 207 46.61 -15.96 -10.26
CA GLU A 207 47.94 -16.25 -10.80
C GLU A 207 48.98 -16.01 -9.71
N GLU A 208 49.20 -16.99 -8.82
CA GLU A 208 50.51 -17.14 -8.16
C GLU A 208 50.77 -18.47 -7.43
N ILE A 209 49.89 -19.47 -7.48
CA ILE A 209 50.18 -20.78 -6.83
C ILE A 209 50.75 -21.84 -7.80
N LYS A 210 50.73 -21.63 -9.13
CA LYS A 210 51.21 -22.64 -10.09
C LYS A 210 52.69 -22.61 -10.44
N ASN A 211 53.48 -21.61 -10.01
CA ASN A 211 54.91 -21.53 -10.34
C ASN A 211 55.87 -21.84 -9.17
N ALA A 212 55.38 -22.33 -8.04
CA ALA A 212 56.24 -22.77 -6.93
C ALA A 212 56.52 -24.30 -6.91
N ALA A 213 56.19 -25.02 -7.99
CA ALA A 213 56.34 -26.48 -8.07
C ALA A 213 57.06 -26.94 -9.36
N THR A 214 58.13 -26.25 -9.75
CA THR A 214 59.15 -26.74 -10.69
C THR A 214 60.52 -26.50 -10.11
#